data_AF-A0A536GPX1-F1
#
_entry.id   AF-A0A536GPX1-F1
#
_cell.length_a   1.000
_cell.length_b   1.000
_cell.length_c   1.000
_cell.angle_alpha   90.00
_cell.angle_beta   90.00
_cell.angle_gamma   90.00
#
_symmetry.space_group_name_H-M   'P 1'
#
loop_
_entity.id
_entity.type
_entity.pdbx_description
1 polymer ?
#
loop_
_entity_poly.entity_id
_entity_poly.type
_entity_poly.pdbx_seq_one_letter_code
_entity_poly.pdbx_strand_id
1 'polypeptide(L)'
;MQLVVLRFLQGATSGTVAAATALVAVETPRQRVGWALGVVTSAVALGGAIGPVVGGLAGAAFGLRLVFLAGGVLLLISMIPVLIIVRESPLKPRDRSRPGMLALIKQRPGALPSLAILIGAQGLITVVNTATQQLIVLRLIEMLGRAASTVTGIAFGVAGLTNSVSAIGYTTVTRRIGYVNALTIASMFLAITIGVLVVAPNAVVVVIAVGGAGLLYGAVVPATAAMIGLETPIEAQSTVFGFNASAVAFGFFLGPLIGGGIAASSNVKDALAVTAGLAMLLAFVVAIGAREPSR
;
A
#
# COMPACT_ATOMS: atom_id res chain seq x y z
N MET A 1 9.30 -24.76 3.50
CA MET A 1 9.19 -24.83 2.03
C MET A 1 7.79 -24.52 1.51
N GLN A 2 6.71 -25.13 2.01
CA GLN A 2 5.34 -24.87 1.54
C GLN A 2 4.93 -23.38 1.55
N LEU A 3 5.22 -22.64 2.63
CA LEU A 3 4.92 -21.20 2.72
C LEU A 3 5.69 -20.34 1.71
N VAL A 4 6.90 -20.75 1.34
CA VAL A 4 7.74 -20.02 0.37
C VAL A 4 7.15 -20.20 -1.04
N VAL A 5 6.76 -21.42 -1.40
CA VAL A 5 6.09 -21.70 -2.68
C VAL A 5 4.76 -20.96 -2.77
N LEU A 6 3.96 -20.98 -1.70
CA LEU A 6 2.68 -20.25 -1.65
C LEU A 6 2.88 -18.73 -1.77
N ARG A 7 3.90 -18.16 -1.13
CA ARG A 7 4.26 -16.74 -1.28
C ARG A 7 4.74 -16.39 -2.68
N PHE A 8 5.49 -17.30 -3.31
CA PHE A 8 5.92 -17.12 -4.69
C PHE A 8 4.73 -17.11 -5.66
N LEU A 9 3.80 -18.07 -5.53
CA LEU A 9 2.57 -18.12 -6.32
C LEU A 9 1.67 -16.90 -6.07
N GLN A 10 1.54 -16.48 -4.81
CA GLN A 10 0.81 -15.25 -4.46
C GLN A 10 1.44 -14.02 -5.12
N GLY A 11 2.77 -13.91 -5.11
CA GLY A 11 3.47 -12.82 -5.79
C GLY A 11 3.32 -12.87 -7.31
N ALA A 12 3.43 -14.06 -7.92
CA ALA A 12 3.24 -14.22 -9.37
C ALA A 12 1.83 -13.83 -9.83
N THR A 13 0.82 -13.99 -8.96
CA THR A 13 -0.58 -13.66 -9.25
C THR A 13 -1.01 -12.28 -8.75
N SER A 14 -0.14 -11.48 -8.11
CA SER A 14 -0.53 -10.20 -7.50
C SER A 14 -0.83 -9.08 -8.52
N GLY A 15 -0.60 -9.32 -9.82
CA GLY A 15 -0.90 -8.38 -10.91
C GLY A 15 -2.38 -8.23 -11.25
N THR A 16 -3.28 -8.95 -10.58
CA THR A 16 -4.73 -8.96 -10.85
C THR A 16 -5.37 -7.58 -10.74
N VAL A 17 -4.99 -6.77 -9.75
CA VAL A 17 -5.52 -5.40 -9.61
C VAL A 17 -5.11 -4.51 -10.78
N ALA A 18 -3.85 -4.63 -11.23
CA ALA A 18 -3.38 -3.88 -12.40
C ALA A 18 -4.08 -4.35 -13.69
N ALA A 19 -4.30 -5.66 -13.85
CA ALA A 19 -5.05 -6.23 -14.96
C ALA A 19 -6.52 -5.78 -14.96
N ALA A 20 -7.20 -5.81 -13.81
CA ALA A 20 -8.57 -5.34 -13.66
C ALA A 20 -8.69 -3.84 -13.98
N THR A 21 -7.75 -3.04 -13.49
CA THR A 21 -7.68 -1.60 -13.81
C THR A 21 -7.49 -1.38 -15.31
N ALA A 22 -6.66 -2.20 -15.97
CA ALA A 22 -6.45 -2.14 -17.41
C ALA A 22 -7.70 -2.48 -18.21
N LEU A 23 -8.39 -3.55 -17.82
CA LEU A 23 -9.61 -3.98 -18.46
C LEU A 23 -10.71 -2.92 -18.34
N VAL A 24 -10.89 -2.37 -17.13
CA VAL A 24 -11.84 -1.27 -16.88
C VAL A 24 -11.49 -0.03 -17.70
N ALA A 25 -10.21 0.31 -17.82
CA ALA A 25 -9.79 1.46 -18.63
C ALA A 25 -10.05 1.29 -20.14
N VAL A 26 -9.95 0.06 -20.66
CA VAL A 26 -10.14 -0.24 -22.09
C VAL A 26 -11.61 -0.42 -22.46
N GLU A 27 -12.38 -1.10 -21.61
CA GLU A 27 -13.79 -1.46 -21.90
C GLU A 27 -14.79 -0.35 -21.51
N THR A 28 -14.39 0.61 -20.67
CA THR A 28 -15.29 1.71 -20.26
C THR A 28 -15.32 2.84 -21.29
N PRO A 29 -16.52 3.37 -21.67
CA PRO A 29 -16.62 4.54 -22.54
C PRO A 29 -15.88 5.75 -21.96
N ARG A 30 -15.15 6.50 -22.81
CA ARG A 30 -14.27 7.62 -22.43
C ARG A 30 -14.87 8.59 -21.42
N GLN A 31 -16.16 8.92 -21.51
CA GLN A 31 -16.80 9.85 -20.58
C GLN A 31 -16.94 9.31 -19.15
N ARG A 32 -16.87 7.99 -18.95
CA ARG A 32 -17.11 7.31 -17.66
C ARG A 32 -15.88 6.61 -17.08
N VAL A 33 -14.75 6.61 -17.80
CA VAL A 33 -13.54 5.88 -17.38
C VAL A 33 -13.06 6.35 -16.01
N GLY A 34 -13.01 7.66 -15.76
CA GLY A 34 -12.61 8.20 -14.44
C GLY A 34 -13.51 7.73 -13.29
N TRP A 35 -14.82 7.63 -13.50
CA TRP A 35 -15.75 7.08 -12.50
C TRP A 35 -15.51 5.59 -12.27
N ALA A 36 -15.37 4.80 -13.35
CA ALA A 36 -15.15 3.36 -13.23
C ALA A 36 -13.83 3.02 -12.53
N LEU A 37 -12.77 3.78 -12.82
CA LEU A 37 -11.48 3.66 -12.14
C LEU A 37 -11.55 4.13 -10.68
N GLY A 38 -12.34 5.17 -10.41
CA GLY A 38 -12.68 5.59 -9.04
C GLY A 38 -13.35 4.47 -8.25
N VAL A 39 -14.27 3.72 -8.88
CA VAL A 39 -14.92 2.55 -8.26
C VAL A 39 -13.90 1.43 -8.00
N VAL A 40 -13.03 1.10 -8.97
CA VAL A 40 -11.98 0.06 -8.79
C VAL A 40 -11.03 0.42 -7.65
N THR A 41 -10.49 1.63 -7.65
CA THR A 41 -9.58 2.10 -6.60
C THR A 41 -10.25 2.16 -5.24
N SER A 42 -11.51 2.59 -5.18
CA SER A 42 -12.31 2.57 -3.95
C SER A 42 -12.55 1.14 -3.45
N ALA A 43 -12.84 0.19 -4.34
CA ALA A 43 -13.03 -1.21 -3.98
C ALA A 43 -11.73 -1.84 -3.43
N VAL A 44 -10.58 -1.52 -4.04
CA VAL A 44 -9.26 -1.96 -3.54
C VAL A 44 -8.98 -1.35 -2.17
N ALA A 45 -9.23 -0.05 -1.98
CA ALA A 45 -9.06 0.62 -0.70
C ALA A 45 -9.97 0.03 0.38
N LEU A 46 -11.25 -0.20 0.07
CA LEU A 46 -12.22 -0.85 0.95
C LEU A 46 -11.79 -2.27 1.32
N GLY A 47 -11.32 -3.07 0.35
CA GLY A 47 -10.77 -4.40 0.62
C GLY A 47 -9.56 -4.35 1.55
N GLY A 48 -8.65 -3.38 1.33
CA GLY A 48 -7.50 -3.15 2.19
C GLY A 48 -7.85 -2.66 3.60
N ALA A 49 -8.96 -1.94 3.75
CA ALA A 49 -9.47 -1.47 5.04
C ALA A 49 -10.26 -2.53 5.80
N ILE A 50 -11.13 -3.28 5.13
CA ILE A 50 -12.03 -4.27 5.74
C ILE A 50 -11.29 -5.59 5.98
N GLY A 51 -10.41 -5.98 5.06
CA GLY A 51 -9.70 -7.26 5.08
C GLY A 51 -8.96 -7.55 6.39
N PRO A 52 -8.10 -6.64 6.91
CA PRO A 52 -7.40 -6.84 8.18
C PRO A 52 -8.34 -6.96 9.39
N VAL A 53 -9.45 -6.21 9.41
CA VAL A 53 -10.42 -6.24 10.50
C VAL A 53 -11.16 -7.58 10.51
N VAL A 54 -11.73 -7.98 9.37
CA VAL A 54 -12.47 -9.25 9.24
C VAL A 54 -11.53 -10.43 9.44
N GLY A 55 -10.34 -10.41 8.83
CA GLY A 55 -9.34 -11.46 8.95
C GLY A 55 -8.76 -11.59 10.36
N GLY A 56 -8.56 -10.47 11.07
CA GLY A 56 -8.11 -10.44 12.46
C GLY A 56 -9.14 -11.02 13.42
N LEU A 57 -10.41 -10.56 13.33
CA LEU A 57 -11.51 -11.08 14.15
C LEU A 57 -11.78 -12.57 13.88
N ALA A 58 -11.84 -12.97 12.61
CA ALA A 58 -12.01 -14.36 12.24
C ALA A 58 -10.82 -15.23 12.66
N GLY A 59 -9.59 -14.68 12.62
CA GLY A 59 -8.38 -15.37 13.06
C GLY A 59 -8.36 -15.63 14.56
N ALA A 60 -8.87 -14.68 15.35
CA ALA A 60 -9.01 -14.84 16.79
C ALA A 60 -10.11 -15.84 17.17
N ALA A 61 -11.24 -15.85 16.46
CA ALA A 61 -12.38 -16.72 16.78
C ALA A 61 -12.23 -18.16 16.26
N PHE A 62 -11.71 -18.33 15.04
CA PHE A 62 -11.72 -19.61 14.31
C PHE A 62 -10.31 -20.13 13.98
N GLY A 63 -9.26 -19.38 14.31
CA GLY A 63 -7.87 -19.72 14.01
C GLY A 63 -7.47 -19.43 12.57
N LEU A 64 -6.16 -19.21 12.34
CA LEU A 64 -5.62 -18.78 11.04
C LEU A 64 -5.92 -19.76 9.89
N ARG A 65 -5.94 -21.08 10.15
CA ARG A 65 -6.20 -22.08 9.08
C ARG A 65 -7.56 -21.89 8.43
N LEU A 66 -8.61 -21.68 9.22
CA LEU A 66 -9.96 -21.46 8.70
C LEU A 66 -10.09 -20.11 7.98
N VAL A 67 -9.38 -19.07 8.45
CA VAL A 67 -9.32 -17.78 7.75
C VAL A 67 -8.70 -17.91 6.36
N PHE A 68 -7.59 -18.65 6.24
CA PHE A 68 -6.96 -18.90 4.93
C PHE A 68 -7.87 -19.71 4.00
N LEU A 69 -8.56 -20.74 4.52
CA LEU A 69 -9.50 -21.53 3.73
C LEU A 69 -10.68 -20.69 3.26
N ALA A 70 -11.30 -19.92 4.16
CA ALA A 70 -12.41 -19.03 3.85
C ALA A 70 -12.01 -17.95 2.85
N GLY A 71 -10.82 -17.37 2.98
CA GLY A 71 -10.27 -16.41 2.02
C GLY A 71 -10.09 -17.03 0.63
N GLY A 72 -9.59 -18.27 0.55
CA GLY A 72 -9.49 -19.01 -0.71
C GLY A 72 -10.85 -19.26 -1.37
N VAL A 73 -11.86 -19.69 -0.60
CA VAL A 73 -13.23 -19.87 -1.09
C VAL A 73 -13.83 -18.55 -1.57
N LEU A 74 -13.61 -17.45 -0.84
CA LEU A 74 -14.09 -16.12 -1.22
C LEU A 74 -13.48 -15.67 -2.56
N LEU A 75 -12.18 -15.92 -2.77
CA LEU A 75 -11.51 -15.66 -4.04
C LEU A 75 -12.09 -16.50 -5.18
N LEU A 76 -12.40 -17.79 -4.95
CA LEU A 76 -13.06 -18.63 -5.95
C LEU A 76 -14.47 -18.12 -6.29
N ILE A 77 -15.25 -17.69 -5.30
CA ILE A 77 -16.57 -17.09 -5.53
C ILE A 77 -16.42 -15.79 -6.33
N SER A 78 -15.41 -14.97 -6.05
CA SER A 78 -15.14 -13.73 -6.80
C SER A 78 -14.78 -13.97 -8.27
N MET A 79 -14.29 -15.17 -8.61
CA MET A 79 -14.00 -15.56 -9.99
C MET A 79 -15.27 -15.75 -10.83
N ILE A 80 -16.38 -16.18 -10.22
CA ILE A 80 -17.66 -16.45 -10.90
C ILE A 80 -18.18 -15.22 -11.68
N PRO A 81 -18.37 -14.04 -11.06
CA PRO A 81 -18.84 -12.86 -11.80
C PRO A 81 -17.84 -12.41 -12.86
N VAL A 82 -16.53 -12.60 -12.65
CA VAL A 82 -15.53 -12.30 -13.68
C VAL A 82 -15.75 -13.19 -14.91
N LEU A 83 -15.90 -14.51 -14.73
CA LEU A 83 -16.08 -15.44 -15.84
C LEU A 83 -17.41 -15.26 -16.60
N ILE A 84 -18.48 -14.85 -15.91
CA ILE A 84 -19.83 -14.79 -16.50
C ILE A 84 -20.14 -13.40 -17.08
N ILE A 85 -19.69 -12.33 -16.41
CA ILE A 85 -20.12 -10.96 -16.71
C ILE A 85 -19.09 -10.24 -17.59
N VAL A 86 -17.80 -10.49 -17.39
CA VAL A 86 -16.75 -9.82 -18.14
C VAL A 86 -16.73 -10.34 -19.57
N ARG A 87 -17.20 -9.51 -20.49
CA ARG A 87 -17.08 -9.73 -21.93
C ARG A 87 -15.94 -8.88 -22.44
N GLU A 88 -14.83 -9.52 -22.78
CA GLU A 88 -13.72 -8.85 -23.47
C GLU A 88 -14.17 -8.52 -24.89
N SER A 89 -14.08 -7.25 -25.28
CA SER A 89 -14.30 -6.86 -26.66
C SER A 89 -13.14 -7.42 -27.50
N PRO A 90 -13.39 -8.00 -28.69
CA PRO A 90 -12.30 -8.48 -29.54
C PRO A 90 -11.30 -7.35 -29.77
N LEU A 91 -10.02 -7.62 -29.45
CA LEU A 91 -8.91 -6.68 -29.57
C LEU A 91 -8.93 -6.04 -30.96
N LYS A 92 -9.47 -4.82 -31.08
CA LYS A 92 -9.31 -4.06 -32.31
C LYS A 92 -7.81 -3.91 -32.53
N PRO A 93 -7.27 -4.25 -33.71
CA PRO A 93 -5.87 -4.05 -34.02
C PRO A 93 -5.49 -2.63 -33.61
N ARG A 94 -4.51 -2.52 -32.70
CA ARG A 94 -4.01 -1.22 -32.24
C ARG A 94 -3.62 -0.45 -33.50
N ASP A 95 -4.32 0.64 -33.76
CA ASP A 95 -3.94 1.56 -34.81
C ASP A 95 -2.50 1.99 -34.51
N ARG A 96 -1.55 1.55 -35.36
CA ARG A 96 -0.11 1.76 -35.17
C ARG A 96 0.26 3.24 -35.15
N SER A 97 -0.66 4.12 -35.56
CA SER A 97 -0.56 5.57 -35.49
C SER A 97 -0.77 6.17 -34.09
N ARG A 98 -1.26 5.39 -33.11
CA ARG A 98 -1.41 5.88 -31.73
C ARG A 98 -0.03 5.97 -31.06
N PRO A 99 0.33 7.12 -30.47
CA PRO A 99 1.56 7.23 -29.69
C PRO A 99 1.59 6.14 -28.61
N GLY A 100 2.75 5.55 -28.36
CA GLY A 100 2.92 4.61 -27.24
C GLY A 100 2.43 5.26 -25.93
N MET A 101 1.84 4.49 -25.02
CA MET A 101 1.29 5.02 -23.76
C MET A 101 2.31 5.87 -22.97
N LEU A 102 3.60 5.49 -23.03
CA LEU A 102 4.72 6.26 -22.49
C LEU A 102 4.98 7.59 -23.24
N ALA A 103 4.74 7.63 -24.56
CA ALA A 103 4.82 8.85 -25.36
C ALA A 103 3.68 9.83 -25.02
N LEU A 104 2.48 9.35 -24.69
CA LEU A 104 1.37 10.17 -24.20
C LEU A 104 1.68 10.83 -22.85
N ILE A 105 2.38 10.11 -21.95
CA ILE A 105 2.86 10.70 -20.69
C ILE A 105 3.96 11.74 -20.96
N LYS A 106 4.91 11.45 -21.87
CA LYS A 106 5.99 12.38 -22.25
C LYS A 106 5.49 13.66 -22.92
N GLN A 107 4.32 13.64 -23.55
CA GLN A 107 3.71 14.82 -24.17
C GLN A 107 3.14 15.82 -23.14
N ARG A 108 2.90 15.40 -21.89
CA ARG A 108 2.50 16.33 -20.82
C ARG A 108 3.73 16.82 -20.05
N PRO A 109 4.11 18.11 -20.17
CA PRO A 109 5.28 18.64 -19.48
C PRO A 109 5.11 18.50 -17.96
N GLY A 110 6.03 17.78 -17.32
CA GLY A 110 6.03 17.55 -15.87
C GLY A 110 5.27 16.32 -15.37
N ALA A 111 4.50 15.61 -16.20
CA ALA A 111 3.78 14.41 -15.76
C ALA A 111 4.72 13.23 -15.49
N LEU A 112 5.73 13.02 -16.35
CA LEU A 112 6.71 11.94 -16.18
C LEU A 112 7.51 12.03 -14.86
N PRO A 113 8.12 13.18 -14.49
CA PRO A 113 8.83 13.29 -13.23
C PRO A 113 7.89 13.18 -12.02
N SER A 114 6.68 13.75 -12.08
CA SER A 114 5.72 13.66 -10.98
C SER A 114 5.26 12.22 -10.72
N LEU A 115 4.90 11.49 -11.78
CA LEU A 115 4.58 10.06 -11.68
C LEU A 115 5.76 9.21 -11.20
N ALA A 116 6.98 9.50 -11.65
CA ALA A 116 8.16 8.78 -11.17
C ALA A 116 8.38 8.99 -9.66
N ILE A 117 8.18 10.22 -9.18
CA ILE A 117 8.28 10.57 -7.75
C ILE A 117 7.17 9.89 -6.95
N LEU A 118 5.92 9.88 -7.42
CA LEU A 118 4.81 9.24 -6.73
C LEU A 118 4.94 7.71 -6.68
N ILE A 119 5.36 7.09 -7.79
CA ILE A 119 5.63 5.64 -7.84
C ILE A 119 6.80 5.28 -6.92
N GLY A 120 7.87 6.07 -6.94
CA GLY A 120 9.02 5.91 -6.04
C GLY A 120 8.63 6.08 -4.57
N ALA A 121 7.83 7.09 -4.26
CA ALA A 121 7.26 7.31 -2.93
C ALA A 121 6.43 6.11 -2.49
N GLN A 122 5.61 5.52 -3.38
CA GLN A 122 4.80 4.36 -3.04
C GLN A 122 5.62 3.09 -2.78
N GLY A 123 6.70 2.89 -3.54
CA GLY A 123 7.69 1.86 -3.23
C GLY A 123 8.31 2.09 -1.85
N LEU A 124 8.76 3.32 -1.56
CA LEU A 124 9.38 3.67 -0.29
C LEU A 124 8.41 3.55 0.90
N ILE A 125 7.15 3.97 0.76
CA ILE A 125 6.07 3.72 1.75
C ILE A 125 5.97 2.22 2.05
N THR A 126 6.04 1.38 1.02
CA THR A 126 5.96 -0.08 1.18
C THR A 126 7.19 -0.65 1.87
N VAL A 127 8.39 -0.16 1.55
CA VAL A 127 9.65 -0.52 2.25
C VAL A 127 9.52 -0.18 3.74
N VAL A 128 9.16 1.06 4.08
CA VAL A 128 9.06 1.52 5.46
C VAL A 128 8.00 0.71 6.21
N ASN A 129 6.82 0.48 5.62
CA ASN A 129 5.74 -0.28 6.24
C ASN A 129 6.17 -1.73 6.57
N THR A 130 6.72 -2.42 5.58
CA THR A 130 7.07 -3.84 5.72
C THR A 130 8.28 -4.05 6.62
N ALA A 131 9.28 -3.17 6.57
CA ALA A 131 10.39 -3.15 7.53
C ALA A 131 9.87 -2.92 8.96
N THR A 132 9.03 -1.89 9.15
CA THR A 132 8.47 -1.54 10.47
C THR A 132 7.67 -2.70 11.06
N GLN A 133 6.79 -3.35 10.27
CA GLN A 133 6.00 -4.49 10.73
C GLN A 133 6.87 -5.62 11.28
N GLN A 134 7.92 -6.01 10.55
CA GLN A 134 8.84 -7.05 11.02
C GLN A 134 9.58 -6.62 12.29
N LEU A 135 10.07 -5.38 12.33
CA LEU A 135 10.83 -4.85 13.46
C LEU A 135 9.99 -4.71 14.74
N ILE A 136 8.70 -4.38 14.63
CA ILE A 136 7.76 -4.36 15.76
C ILE A 136 7.71 -5.73 16.43
N VAL A 137 7.59 -6.80 15.65
CA VAL A 137 7.52 -8.17 16.18
C VAL A 137 8.83 -8.51 16.91
N LEU A 138 9.98 -8.24 16.29
CA LEU A 138 11.28 -8.48 16.91
C LEU A 138 11.45 -7.68 18.20
N ARG A 139 11.04 -6.40 18.20
CA ARG A 139 11.12 -5.52 19.37
C ARG A 139 10.26 -6.03 20.52
N LEU A 140 9.04 -6.50 20.25
CA LEU A 140 8.17 -7.07 21.27
C LEU A 140 8.70 -8.40 21.81
N ILE A 141 9.34 -9.22 20.97
CA ILE A 141 10.03 -10.45 21.41
C ILE A 141 11.17 -10.12 22.37
N GLU A 142 12.01 -9.12 22.05
CA GLU A 142 13.08 -8.65 22.95
C GLU A 142 12.54 -8.17 24.30
N MET A 143 11.41 -7.46 24.32
CA MET A 143 10.86 -6.84 25.52
C MET A 143 10.06 -7.81 26.41
N LEU A 144 9.36 -8.77 25.82
CA LEU A 144 8.33 -9.56 26.52
C LEU A 144 8.52 -11.08 26.43
N GLY A 145 9.46 -11.56 25.61
CA GLY A 145 9.68 -13.00 25.39
C GLY A 145 8.39 -13.73 24.99
N ARG A 146 7.90 -14.62 25.85
CA ARG A 146 6.69 -15.43 25.58
C ARG A 146 5.39 -14.61 25.46
N ALA A 147 5.29 -13.46 26.13
CA ALA A 147 4.09 -12.62 26.05
C ALA A 147 4.03 -11.76 24.78
N ALA A 148 5.07 -11.78 23.95
CA ALA A 148 5.16 -10.98 22.74
C ALA A 148 4.05 -11.28 21.72
N SER A 149 3.62 -12.54 21.60
CA SER A 149 2.60 -12.95 20.62
C SER A 149 1.25 -12.26 20.87
N THR A 150 0.78 -12.25 22.12
CA THR A 150 -0.47 -11.59 22.52
C THR A 150 -0.40 -10.09 22.29
N VAL A 151 0.70 -9.45 22.72
CA VAL A 151 0.85 -7.99 22.57
C VAL A 151 1.03 -7.58 21.11
N THR A 152 1.72 -8.39 20.30
CA THR A 152 1.82 -8.20 18.85
C THR A 152 0.45 -8.26 18.19
N GLY A 153 -0.39 -9.24 18.60
CA GLY A 153 -1.77 -9.34 18.13
C GLY A 153 -2.60 -8.11 18.45
N ILE A 154 -2.50 -7.59 19.69
CA ILE A 154 -3.17 -6.34 20.10
C ILE A 154 -2.65 -5.16 19.28
N ALA A 155 -1.33 -5.00 19.16
CA ALA A 155 -0.71 -3.91 18.42
C ALA A 155 -1.19 -3.86 16.97
N PHE A 156 -1.14 -4.98 16.25
CA PHE A 156 -1.61 -5.04 14.86
C PHE A 156 -3.14 -4.95 14.74
N GLY A 157 -3.90 -5.40 15.73
CA GLY A 157 -5.35 -5.18 15.79
C GLY A 157 -5.69 -3.69 15.86
N VAL A 158 -5.04 -2.95 16.76
CA VAL A 158 -5.19 -1.49 16.89
C VAL A 158 -4.73 -0.76 15.62
N ALA A 159 -3.59 -1.16 15.04
CA ALA A 159 -3.13 -0.61 13.76
C ALA A 159 -4.12 -0.86 12.62
N GLY A 160 -4.72 -2.06 12.56
CA GLY A 160 -5.76 -2.39 11.59
C GLY A 160 -6.96 -1.46 11.71
N LEU A 161 -7.51 -1.30 12.92
CA LEU A 161 -8.66 -0.43 13.17
C LEU A 161 -8.38 1.03 12.81
N THR A 162 -7.26 1.57 13.27
CA THR A 162 -6.85 2.95 12.99
C THR A 162 -6.58 3.19 11.51
N ASN A 163 -5.97 2.22 10.82
CA ASN A 163 -5.78 2.23 9.37
C ASN A 163 -7.12 2.28 8.63
N SER A 164 -8.11 1.46 9.01
CA SER A 164 -9.44 1.46 8.38
C SER A 164 -10.18 2.78 8.57
N VAL A 165 -10.17 3.35 9.78
CA VAL A 165 -10.79 4.65 10.05
C VAL A 165 -10.13 5.75 9.23
N SER A 166 -8.81 5.76 9.17
CA SER A 166 -8.03 6.73 8.39
C SER A 166 -8.27 6.58 6.89
N ALA A 167 -8.34 5.35 6.37
CA ALA A 167 -8.61 5.08 4.96
C ALA A 167 -10.00 5.53 4.49
N ILE A 168 -10.96 5.73 5.40
CA ILE A 168 -12.25 6.35 5.09
C ILE A 168 -12.14 7.88 5.23
N GLY A 169 -11.47 8.35 6.28
CA GLY A 169 -11.37 9.77 6.62
C GLY A 169 -10.36 10.58 5.79
N TYR A 170 -9.43 9.94 5.07
CA TYR A 170 -8.31 10.64 4.42
C TYR A 170 -8.77 11.69 3.41
N THR A 171 -9.90 11.44 2.73
CA THR A 171 -10.48 12.38 1.75
C THR A 171 -10.87 13.72 2.38
N THR A 172 -11.26 13.74 3.65
CA THR A 172 -11.62 14.98 4.36
C THR A 172 -10.36 15.80 4.66
N VAL A 173 -9.26 15.13 5.00
CA VAL A 173 -7.97 15.76 5.26
C VAL A 173 -7.38 16.32 3.96
N THR A 174 -7.28 15.49 2.91
CA THR A 174 -6.71 15.92 1.62
C THR A 174 -7.51 17.04 0.97
N ARG A 175 -8.84 17.12 1.17
CA ARG A 175 -9.65 18.25 0.70
C ARG A 175 -9.33 19.58 1.38
N ARG A 176 -8.92 19.57 2.66
CA ARG A 176 -8.62 20.78 3.45
C ARG A 176 -7.21 21.30 3.24
N ILE A 177 -6.20 20.41 3.31
CA ILE A 177 -4.79 20.81 3.31
C ILE A 177 -4.05 20.49 2.01
N GLY A 178 -4.68 19.75 1.08
CA GLY A 178 -4.05 19.25 -0.14
C GLY A 178 -3.43 17.87 0.03
N TYR A 179 -3.23 17.16 -1.08
CA TYR A 179 -2.62 15.83 -1.12
C TYR A 179 -1.14 15.87 -0.75
N VAL A 180 -0.35 16.77 -1.34
CA VAL A 180 1.11 16.82 -1.10
C VAL A 180 1.41 17.17 0.36
N ASN A 181 0.71 18.17 0.91
CA ASN A 181 0.87 18.55 2.31
C ASN A 181 0.41 17.44 3.26
N ALA A 182 -0.73 16.80 2.99
CA ALA A 182 -1.21 15.69 3.81
C ALA A 182 -0.20 14.53 3.84
N LEU A 183 0.34 14.16 2.69
CA LEU A 183 1.34 13.10 2.57
C LEU A 183 2.65 13.46 3.28
N THR A 184 3.13 14.69 3.09
CA THR A 184 4.37 15.18 3.72
C THR A 184 4.23 15.17 5.24
N ILE A 185 3.15 15.76 5.76
CA ILE A 185 2.85 15.81 7.19
C ILE A 185 2.71 14.40 7.77
N ALA A 186 1.93 13.54 7.13
CA ALA A 186 1.74 12.17 7.60
C ALA A 186 3.05 11.36 7.58
N SER A 187 3.91 11.55 6.57
CA SER A 187 5.22 10.90 6.48
C SER A 187 6.20 11.41 7.56
N MET A 188 6.16 12.70 7.90
CA MET A 188 6.93 13.25 9.03
C MET A 188 6.47 12.66 10.36
N PHE A 189 5.16 12.62 10.63
CA PHE A 189 4.63 11.98 11.83
C PHE A 189 4.91 10.48 11.86
N LEU A 190 5.01 9.82 10.70
CA LEU A 190 5.37 8.42 10.61
C LEU A 190 6.84 8.22 11.03
N ALA A 191 7.74 9.08 10.57
CA ALA A 191 9.14 9.06 10.99
C ALA A 191 9.28 9.27 12.51
N ILE A 192 8.55 10.22 13.09
CA ILE A 192 8.52 10.46 14.54
C ILE A 192 8.01 9.23 15.28
N THR A 193 6.91 8.64 14.81
CA THR A 193 6.28 7.47 15.42
C THR A 193 7.23 6.26 15.42
N ILE A 194 7.95 6.03 14.32
CA ILE A 194 8.97 4.98 14.24
C ILE A 194 10.17 5.32 15.14
N GLY A 195 10.56 6.60 15.23
CA GLY A 195 11.58 7.06 16.16
C GLY A 195 11.24 6.78 17.62
N VAL A 196 9.97 6.94 18.01
CA VAL A 196 9.49 6.58 19.36
C VAL A 196 9.68 5.09 19.65
N LEU A 197 9.55 4.20 18.66
CA LEU A 197 9.78 2.76 18.83
C LEU A 197 11.23 2.42 19.22
N VAL A 198 12.21 3.24 18.81
CA VAL A 198 13.63 3.06 19.14
C VAL A 198 13.87 3.17 20.64
N VAL A 199 13.21 4.15 21.26
CA VAL A 199 13.38 4.50 22.69
C VAL A 199 12.23 4.00 23.57
N ALA A 200 11.30 3.20 23.01
CA ALA A 200 10.13 2.72 23.73
C ALA A 200 10.53 1.93 25.00
N PRO A 201 10.13 2.41 26.20
CA PRO A 201 10.55 1.81 27.47
C PRO A 201 9.72 0.57 27.82
N ASN A 202 8.48 0.48 27.33
CA ASN A 202 7.56 -0.61 27.61
C ASN A 202 6.68 -0.90 26.40
N ALA A 203 5.97 -2.04 26.46
CA ALA A 203 5.17 -2.51 25.35
C ALA A 203 3.90 -1.67 25.10
N VAL A 204 3.43 -0.90 26.09
CA VAL A 204 2.29 0.01 25.91
C VAL A 204 2.64 1.12 24.93
N VAL A 205 3.83 1.72 25.08
CA VAL A 205 4.33 2.72 24.12
C VAL A 205 4.46 2.15 22.72
N VAL A 206 4.88 0.88 22.58
CA VAL A 206 4.92 0.19 21.29
C VAL A 206 3.52 0.07 20.70
N VAL A 207 2.53 -0.41 21.45
CA VAL A 207 1.14 -0.54 20.96
C VAL A 207 0.57 0.81 20.51
N ILE A 208 0.79 1.89 21.28
CA ILE A 208 0.33 3.24 20.93
C ILE A 208 1.00 3.71 19.65
N ALA A 209 2.33 3.56 19.53
CA ALA A 209 3.08 3.95 18.34
C ALA A 209 2.63 3.13 17.11
N VAL A 210 2.37 1.84 17.26
CA VAL A 210 1.86 0.99 16.18
C VAL A 210 0.46 1.41 15.74
N GLY A 211 -0.42 1.79 16.67
CA GLY A 211 -1.71 2.40 16.34
C GLY A 211 -1.57 3.73 15.60
N GLY A 212 -0.66 4.60 16.04
CA GLY A 212 -0.33 5.84 15.34
C GLY A 212 0.17 5.60 13.92
N ALA A 213 1.08 4.64 13.73
CA ALA A 213 1.57 4.24 12.43
C ALA A 213 0.44 3.71 11.53
N GLY A 214 -0.47 2.89 12.07
CA GLY A 214 -1.66 2.41 11.36
C GLY A 214 -2.52 3.54 10.83
N LEU A 215 -2.83 4.54 11.67
CA LEU A 215 -3.56 5.75 11.26
C LEU A 215 -2.85 6.50 10.12
N LEU A 216 -1.53 6.67 10.20
CA LEU A 216 -0.76 7.42 9.21
C LEU A 216 -0.68 6.67 7.87
N TYR A 217 -0.42 5.35 7.89
CA TYR A 217 -0.45 4.54 6.68
C TYR A 217 -1.83 4.52 6.00
N GLY A 218 -2.91 4.52 6.78
CA GLY A 218 -4.27 4.56 6.26
C GLY A 218 -4.63 5.85 5.52
N ALA A 219 -3.91 6.94 5.77
CA ALA A 219 -4.02 8.16 4.97
C ALA A 219 -3.06 8.15 3.78
N VAL A 220 -1.79 7.76 4.02
CA VAL A 220 -0.70 7.91 3.05
C VAL A 220 -0.85 7.00 1.84
N VAL A 221 -1.22 5.73 2.05
CA VAL A 221 -1.34 4.73 0.98
C VAL A 221 -2.44 5.10 -0.02
N PRO A 222 -3.70 5.36 0.39
CA PRO A 222 -4.75 5.72 -0.56
C PRO A 222 -4.54 7.14 -1.15
N ALA A 223 -4.00 8.09 -0.40
CA ALA A 223 -3.70 9.43 -0.94
C ALA A 223 -2.68 9.37 -2.08
N THR A 224 -1.58 8.62 -1.92
CA THR A 224 -0.57 8.47 -2.98
C THR A 224 -1.14 7.74 -4.19
N ALA A 225 -1.90 6.67 -3.99
CA ALA A 225 -2.57 5.95 -5.08
C ALA A 225 -3.57 6.84 -5.85
N ALA A 226 -4.31 7.70 -5.14
CA ALA A 226 -5.21 8.67 -5.75
C ALA A 226 -4.45 9.72 -6.57
N MET A 227 -3.34 10.26 -6.06
CA MET A 227 -2.50 11.20 -6.82
C MET A 227 -1.96 10.57 -8.11
N ILE A 228 -1.46 9.33 -8.05
CA ILE A 228 -0.99 8.59 -9.24
C ILE A 228 -2.13 8.49 -10.26
N GLY A 229 -3.33 8.13 -9.82
CA GLY A 229 -4.52 8.03 -10.68
C GLY A 229 -4.93 9.36 -11.32
N LEU A 230 -4.88 10.46 -10.55
CA LEU A 230 -5.27 11.80 -11.00
C LEU A 230 -4.25 12.40 -11.99
N GLU A 231 -2.96 12.14 -11.82
CA GLU A 231 -1.93 12.62 -12.75
C GLU A 231 -1.84 11.77 -14.04
N THR A 232 -2.30 10.52 -13.98
CA THR A 232 -2.17 9.60 -15.10
C THR A 232 -3.27 9.83 -16.15
N PRO A 233 -2.90 10.04 -17.44
CA PRO A 233 -3.88 10.03 -18.53
C PRO A 233 -4.68 8.73 -18.53
N ILE A 234 -5.98 8.81 -18.80
CA ILE A 234 -6.90 7.66 -18.84
C ILE A 234 -6.33 6.52 -19.70
N GLU A 235 -5.73 6.85 -20.84
CA GLU A 235 -5.14 5.90 -21.78
C GLU A 235 -3.89 5.18 -21.25
N ALA A 236 -3.24 5.72 -20.22
CA ALA A 236 -1.97 5.22 -19.68
C ALA A 236 -2.08 4.60 -18.28
N GLN A 237 -3.29 4.56 -17.69
CA GLN A 237 -3.49 4.09 -16.31
C GLN A 237 -2.97 2.69 -16.06
N SER A 238 -3.19 1.73 -16.96
CA SER A 238 -2.70 0.36 -16.78
C SER A 238 -1.17 0.26 -16.75
N THR A 239 -0.48 1.03 -17.59
CA THR A 239 0.98 1.08 -17.59
C THR A 239 1.49 1.70 -16.30
N VAL A 240 0.93 2.83 -15.86
CA VAL A 240 1.38 3.51 -14.64
C VAL A 240 1.08 2.68 -13.39
N PHE A 241 -0.13 2.13 -13.26
CA PHE A 241 -0.46 1.25 -12.13
C PHE A 241 0.31 -0.07 -12.18
N GLY A 242 0.73 -0.55 -13.37
CA GLY A 242 1.66 -1.67 -13.51
C GLY A 242 3.07 -1.35 -12.96
N PHE A 243 3.61 -0.17 -13.28
CA PHE A 243 4.85 0.32 -12.68
C PHE A 243 4.71 0.55 -11.17
N ASN A 244 3.59 1.11 -10.72
CA ASN A 244 3.28 1.26 -9.30
C ASN A 244 3.24 -0.09 -8.57
N ALA A 245 2.56 -1.09 -9.12
CA ALA A 245 2.52 -2.44 -8.57
C ALA A 245 3.93 -3.06 -8.49
N SER A 246 4.76 -2.82 -9.49
CA SER A 246 6.16 -3.26 -9.49
C SER A 246 6.96 -2.58 -8.37
N ALA A 247 6.81 -1.26 -8.19
CA ALA A 247 7.46 -0.52 -7.12
C ALA A 247 7.02 -1.00 -5.72
N VAL A 248 5.72 -1.27 -5.54
CA VAL A 248 5.18 -1.87 -4.32
C VAL A 248 5.76 -3.26 -4.08
N ALA A 249 5.85 -4.12 -5.11
CA ALA A 249 6.46 -5.45 -4.99
C ALA A 249 7.94 -5.38 -4.60
N PHE A 250 8.70 -4.45 -5.20
CA PHE A 250 10.07 -4.17 -4.78
C PHE A 250 10.14 -3.70 -3.33
N GLY A 251 9.18 -2.90 -2.88
CA GLY A 251 9.09 -2.49 -1.49
C GLY A 251 8.87 -3.65 -0.52
N PHE A 252 7.99 -4.61 -0.87
CA PHE A 252 7.80 -5.84 -0.10
C PHE A 252 9.05 -6.72 -0.03
N PHE A 253 9.90 -6.67 -1.05
CA PHE A 253 11.18 -7.38 -1.05
C PHE A 253 12.23 -6.64 -0.20
N LEU A 254 12.41 -5.35 -0.44
CA LEU A 254 13.46 -4.54 0.20
C LEU A 254 13.20 -4.28 1.68
N GLY A 255 11.94 -4.09 2.11
CA GLY A 255 11.64 -3.75 3.50
C GLY A 255 12.11 -4.80 4.51
N PRO A 256 11.69 -6.08 4.40
CA PRO A 256 12.19 -7.16 5.24
C PRO A 256 13.70 -7.37 5.14
N LEU A 257 14.29 -7.15 3.95
CA LEU A 257 15.72 -7.29 3.71
C LEU A 257 16.52 -6.21 4.45
N ILE A 258 16.09 -4.96 4.38
CA ILE A 258 16.68 -3.82 5.10
C ILE A 258 16.44 -3.97 6.60
N GLY A 259 15.18 -4.11 7.02
CA GLY A 259 14.81 -4.21 8.44
C GLY A 259 15.43 -5.42 9.12
N GLY A 260 15.24 -6.61 8.55
CA GLY A 260 15.80 -7.86 9.07
C GLY A 260 17.31 -7.94 8.96
N GLY A 261 17.90 -7.49 7.85
CA GLY A 261 19.35 -7.53 7.64
C GLY A 261 20.11 -6.62 8.59
N ILE A 262 19.62 -5.39 8.82
CA ILE A 262 20.22 -4.47 9.78
C ILE A 262 20.00 -4.98 11.22
N ALA A 263 18.80 -5.49 11.53
CA ALA A 263 18.52 -6.04 12.84
C ALA A 263 19.41 -7.25 13.18
N ALA A 264 19.76 -8.06 12.19
CA ALA A 264 20.63 -9.23 12.36
C ALA A 264 22.12 -8.88 12.49
N SER A 265 22.58 -7.80 11.87
CA SER A 265 24.00 -7.39 11.88
C SER A 265 24.34 -6.42 13.01
N SER A 266 23.41 -5.57 13.43
CA SER A 266 23.57 -4.68 14.58
C SER A 266 22.55 -5.01 15.67
N ASN A 267 21.38 -4.38 15.65
CA ASN A 267 20.28 -4.63 16.58
C ASN A 267 18.96 -4.04 16.04
N VAL A 268 17.84 -4.39 16.67
CA VAL A 268 16.50 -3.95 16.25
C VAL A 268 16.34 -2.42 16.34
N LYS A 269 16.97 -1.76 17.31
CA LYS A 269 16.88 -0.31 17.49
C LYS A 269 17.52 0.46 16.33
N ASP A 270 18.69 0.01 15.86
CA ASP A 270 19.39 0.62 14.72
C ASP A 270 18.60 0.42 13.44
N ALA A 271 18.00 -0.76 13.24
CA ALA A 271 17.12 -1.01 12.11
C ALA A 271 15.87 -0.12 12.14
N LEU A 272 15.28 0.12 13.31
CA LEU A 272 14.18 1.08 13.48
C LEU A 272 14.63 2.52 13.20
N ALA A 273 15.82 2.93 13.63
CA ALA A 273 16.37 4.25 13.36
C ALA A 273 16.59 4.49 11.86
N VAL A 274 17.14 3.50 11.15
CA VAL A 274 17.27 3.54 9.68
C VAL A 274 15.90 3.63 9.02
N THR A 275 14.92 2.85 9.49
CA THR A 275 13.56 2.88 8.96
C THR A 275 12.87 4.24 9.19
N ALA A 276 13.11 4.89 10.34
CA ALA A 276 12.67 6.27 10.59
C ALA A 276 13.35 7.27 9.64
N GLY A 277 14.64 7.08 9.36
CA GLY A 277 15.37 7.86 8.35
C GLY A 277 14.78 7.72 6.94
N LEU A 278 14.39 6.50 6.54
CA LEU A 278 13.68 6.25 5.27
C LEU A 278 12.30 6.92 5.22
N ALA A 279 11.56 6.94 6.34
CA ALA A 279 10.30 7.67 6.43
C ALA A 279 10.51 9.20 6.34
N MET A 280 11.61 9.72 6.89
CA MET A 280 11.97 11.14 6.74
C MET A 280 12.38 11.47 5.30
N LEU A 281 13.13 10.59 4.65
CA LEU A 281 13.45 10.70 3.22
C LEU A 281 12.19 10.72 2.36
N LEU A 282 11.20 9.87 2.67
CA LEU A 282 9.90 9.89 2.01
C LEU A 282 9.24 11.26 2.13
N ALA A 283 9.18 11.82 3.34
CA ALA A 283 8.60 13.15 3.55
C ALA A 283 9.31 14.22 2.71
N PHE A 284 10.65 14.18 2.66
CA PHE A 284 11.46 15.11 1.86
C PHE A 284 11.21 14.97 0.36
N VAL A 285 11.19 13.74 -0.15
CA VAL A 285 10.95 13.44 -1.58
C VAL A 285 9.57 13.91 -2.00
N VAL A 286 8.54 13.68 -1.18
CA VAL A 286 7.17 14.14 -1.46
C VAL A 286 7.09 15.66 -1.40
N ALA A 287 7.68 16.30 -0.39
CA ALA A 287 7.61 17.76 -0.21
C ALA A 287 8.19 18.55 -1.38
N ILE A 288 9.32 18.09 -1.93
CA ILE A 288 10.05 18.79 -3.00
C ILE A 288 9.58 18.34 -4.38
N GLY A 289 9.25 17.06 -4.50
CA GLY A 289 9.07 16.41 -5.78
C GLY A 289 7.63 16.28 -6.25
N ALA A 290 6.68 16.12 -5.32
CA ALA A 290 5.30 15.88 -5.67
C ALA A 290 4.58 17.19 -6.02
N ARG A 291 3.74 17.16 -7.06
CA ARG A 291 2.91 18.28 -7.45
C ARG A 291 1.47 18.04 -7.00
N GLU A 292 0.80 19.13 -6.66
CA GLU A 292 -0.61 19.06 -6.31
C GLU A 292 -1.41 18.68 -7.57
N PRO A 293 -2.24 17.61 -7.54
CA PRO A 293 -3.00 17.21 -8.71
C PRO A 293 -3.98 18.31 -9.10
N SER A 294 -4.08 18.63 -10.39
CA SER A 294 -5.12 19.53 -10.90
C SER A 294 -6.50 18.91 -10.64
N ARG A 295 -7.35 19.61 -9.86
CA ARG A 295 -8.72 19.19 -9.53
C ARG A 295 -9.63 19.11 -10.75
#